data_AF-A0A524K2Q6-F1
#
_entry.id   AF-A0A524K2Q6-F1
#
_cell.length_a   1.000
_cell.length_b   1.000
_cell.length_c   1.000
_cell.angle_alpha   90.00
_cell.angle_beta   90.00
_cell.angle_gamma   90.00
#
_symmetry.space_group_name_H-M   'P 1'
#
loop_
_entity.id
_entity.type
_entity.pdbx_description
1 polymer ?
#
loop_
_entity_poly.entity_id
_entity_poly.type
_entity_poly.pdbx_seq_one_letter_code
_entity_poly.pdbx_strand_id
1 'polypeptide(L)'
;MSDAQATEGKRARRFKALLWSIVLIAVGSMTLPLAGYLYTAAVQAQEQAAGDAANPRSEYWREVRGGMAGYTAVVGQETDVLIQSRGQVWREIRNGPVATLGAILVLGVIRAVLAFHFTKGGAKLEHRTGKKVLRWSTLDRVLHWYNATLFIILAITGMSMLWGRAVLVPVLGKEGFAAYAAFAKPVHDYLALFFAVGLIVIVLKWFKRNIWASYDKEWLKNLGGNFNGTHPPAGFANA
;
A
#
# COMPACT_ATOMS: atom_id res chain seq x y z
N MET A 1 -42.91 -30.78 8.43
CA MET A 1 -42.28 -30.00 7.34
C MET A 1 -42.39 -28.47 7.54
N SER A 2 -42.70 -27.94 8.74
CA SER A 2 -42.98 -26.50 8.96
C SER A 2 -41.76 -25.68 9.44
N ASP A 3 -40.85 -26.25 10.23
CA ASP A 3 -39.75 -25.49 10.85
C ASP A 3 -38.58 -25.14 9.90
N ALA A 4 -38.36 -25.94 8.86
CA ALA A 4 -37.30 -25.70 7.88
C ALA A 4 -37.57 -24.44 7.03
N GLN A 5 -38.84 -24.19 6.66
CA GLN A 5 -39.23 -23.02 5.87
C GLN A 5 -39.14 -21.72 6.68
N ALA A 6 -39.45 -21.77 7.98
CA ALA A 6 -39.36 -20.62 8.88
C ALA A 6 -37.91 -20.17 9.16
N THR A 7 -36.97 -21.12 9.19
CA THR A 7 -35.55 -20.86 9.41
C THR A 7 -34.86 -20.29 8.16
N GLU A 8 -35.22 -20.76 6.96
CA GLU A 8 -34.75 -20.19 5.69
C GLU A 8 -35.18 -18.73 5.50
N GLY A 9 -36.43 -18.39 5.79
CA GLY A 9 -36.93 -17.01 5.66
C GLY A 9 -36.20 -16.01 6.58
N LYS A 10 -35.87 -16.42 7.82
CA LYS A 10 -35.10 -15.61 8.76
C LYS A 10 -33.65 -15.41 8.29
N ARG A 11 -33.04 -16.43 7.69
CA ARG A 11 -31.67 -16.37 7.16
C ARG A 11 -31.58 -15.47 5.93
N ALA A 12 -32.55 -15.56 5.02
CA ALA A 12 -32.64 -14.68 3.85
C ALA A 12 -32.84 -13.21 4.23
N ARG A 13 -33.67 -12.93 5.24
CA ARG A 13 -33.88 -11.56 5.74
C ARG A 13 -32.63 -10.98 6.40
N ARG A 14 -31.90 -11.79 7.18
CA ARG A 14 -30.60 -11.39 7.76
C ARG A 14 -29.54 -11.15 6.69
N PHE A 15 -29.50 -11.97 5.64
CA PHE A 15 -28.57 -11.80 4.52
C PHE A 15 -28.86 -10.54 3.71
N LYS A 16 -30.15 -10.24 3.44
CA LYS A 16 -30.56 -8.99 2.79
C LYS A 16 -30.21 -7.76 3.66
N ALA A 17 -30.46 -7.82 4.97
CA ALA A 17 -30.08 -6.75 5.89
C ALA A 17 -28.55 -6.53 5.92
N LEU A 18 -27.77 -7.62 5.92
CA LEU A 18 -26.31 -7.56 5.86
C LEU A 18 -25.82 -6.93 4.54
N LEU A 19 -26.39 -7.33 3.40
CA LEU A 19 -26.10 -6.75 2.09
C LEU A 19 -26.42 -5.24 2.06
N TRP A 20 -27.58 -4.83 2.57
CA TRP A 20 -27.95 -3.41 2.63
C TRP A 20 -27.03 -2.61 3.55
N SER A 21 -26.60 -3.17 4.68
CA SER A 21 -25.60 -2.51 5.54
C SER A 21 -24.24 -2.38 4.86
N ILE A 22 -23.78 -3.38 4.10
CA ILE A 22 -22.53 -3.31 3.33
C ILE A 22 -22.61 -2.24 2.23
N VAL A 23 -23.74 -2.16 1.52
CA VAL A 23 -23.98 -1.12 0.50
C VAL A 23 -24.02 0.27 1.13
N LEU A 24 -24.71 0.45 2.26
CA LEU A 24 -24.74 1.72 2.99
C LEU A 24 -23.35 2.14 3.49
N ILE A 25 -22.57 1.20 4.04
CA ILE A 25 -21.20 1.46 4.47
C ILE A 25 -20.30 1.79 3.27
N ALA A 26 -20.44 1.08 2.14
CA ALA A 26 -19.67 1.34 0.93
C ALA A 26 -20.00 2.73 0.35
N VAL A 27 -21.28 3.07 0.19
CA VAL A 27 -21.73 4.38 -0.32
C VAL A 27 -21.34 5.50 0.65
N GLY A 28 -21.53 5.30 1.96
CA GLY A 28 -21.06 6.24 2.98
C GLY A 28 -19.55 6.46 2.93
N SER A 29 -18.77 5.39 2.76
CA SER A 29 -17.31 5.45 2.67
C SER A 29 -16.79 6.13 1.39
N MET A 30 -17.61 6.24 0.35
CA MET A 30 -17.25 6.93 -0.90
C MET A 30 -17.77 8.36 -0.96
N THR A 31 -18.91 8.65 -0.35
CA THR A 31 -19.54 9.98 -0.34
C THR A 31 -18.87 10.93 0.66
N LEU A 32 -18.46 10.43 1.84
CA LEU A 32 -17.78 11.25 2.86
C LEU A 32 -16.44 11.83 2.39
N PRO A 33 -15.53 11.05 1.75
CA PRO A 33 -14.31 11.61 1.20
C PRO A 33 -14.58 12.61 0.07
N LEU A 34 -15.57 12.34 -0.79
CA LEU A 34 -15.91 13.22 -1.91
C LEU A 34 -16.42 14.59 -1.44
N ALA A 35 -17.24 14.61 -0.38
CA ALA A 35 -17.67 15.86 0.26
C ALA A 35 -16.49 16.61 0.89
N GLY A 36 -15.53 15.89 1.50
CA GLY A 36 -14.28 16.47 2.00
C GLY A 36 -13.43 17.09 0.89
N TYR A 37 -13.27 16.40 -0.25
CA TYR A 37 -12.53 16.91 -1.41
C TYR A 37 -13.20 18.15 -2.02
N LEU A 38 -14.53 18.14 -2.16
CA LEU A 38 -15.29 19.29 -2.66
C LEU A 38 -15.20 20.49 -1.72
N TYR A 39 -15.26 20.26 -0.40
CA TYR A 39 -15.09 21.31 0.60
C TYR A 39 -13.68 21.90 0.55
N THR A 40 -12.62 21.09 0.48
CA THR A 40 -11.25 21.60 0.36
C THR A 40 -11.02 22.35 -0.95
N ALA A 41 -11.59 21.88 -2.06
CA ALA A 41 -11.50 22.57 -3.34
C ALA A 41 -12.23 23.92 -3.31
N ALA A 42 -13.39 24.00 -2.67
CA ALA A 42 -14.14 25.24 -2.48
C ALA A 42 -13.38 26.23 -1.57
N VAL A 43 -12.79 25.76 -0.47
CA VAL A 43 -11.97 26.59 0.43
C VAL A 43 -10.73 27.12 -0.30
N GLN A 44 -10.02 26.29 -1.06
CA GLN A 44 -8.87 26.73 -1.86
C GLN A 44 -9.27 27.76 -2.93
N ALA A 45 -10.39 27.55 -3.62
CA ALA A 45 -10.90 28.50 -4.61
C ALA A 45 -11.27 29.85 -3.97
N GLN A 46 -11.84 29.82 -2.75
CA GLN A 46 -12.19 31.02 -2.00
C GLN A 46 -10.95 31.75 -1.44
N GLU A 47 -9.93 31.04 -0.97
CA GLU A 47 -8.63 31.63 -0.59
C GLU A 47 -7.90 32.26 -1.78
N GLN A 48 -7.96 31.62 -2.96
CA GLN A 48 -7.42 32.19 -4.20
C GLN A 48 -8.17 33.45 -4.65
N ALA A 49 -9.50 33.49 -4.50
CA ALA A 49 -10.31 34.66 -4.83
C ALA A 49 -10.19 35.81 -3.81
N ALA A 50 -9.90 35.50 -2.54
CA ALA A 50 -9.70 36.50 -1.48
C ALA A 50 -8.28 37.10 -1.47
N GLY A 51 -7.34 36.53 -2.23
CA GLY A 51 -5.92 36.90 -2.27
C GLY A 51 -5.51 37.89 -3.35
N ASP A 52 -6.45 38.59 -4.00
CA ASP A 52 -6.19 39.45 -5.18
C ASP A 52 -5.57 40.83 -4.88
N ALA A 53 -5.14 41.09 -3.64
CA ALA A 53 -4.16 42.15 -3.41
C ALA A 53 -2.80 41.65 -3.94
N ALA A 54 -2.50 41.94 -5.21
CA ALA A 54 -1.24 41.61 -5.85
C ALA A 54 -0.07 41.98 -4.93
N ASN A 55 0.54 40.97 -4.31
CA ASN A 55 1.64 41.17 -3.37
C ASN A 55 2.73 41.95 -4.11
N PRO A 56 3.09 43.18 -3.68
CA PRO A 56 4.05 44.01 -4.40
C PRO A 56 5.46 43.39 -4.46
N ARG A 57 5.70 42.32 -3.71
CA ARG A 57 6.94 41.52 -3.71
C ARG A 57 6.75 40.13 -4.33
N SER A 58 5.70 39.90 -5.12
CA SER A 58 5.44 38.60 -5.75
C SER A 58 6.63 38.11 -6.58
N GLU A 59 7.25 39.01 -7.36
CA GLU A 59 8.43 38.69 -8.17
C GLU A 59 9.66 38.40 -7.31
N TYR A 60 9.90 39.19 -6.27
CA TYR A 60 10.96 38.91 -5.28
C TYR A 60 10.81 37.50 -4.68
N TRP A 61 9.61 37.12 -4.26
CA TRP A 61 9.36 35.77 -3.72
C TRP A 61 9.40 34.67 -4.79
N ARG A 62 9.22 35.00 -6.08
CA ARG A 62 9.36 34.07 -7.20
C ARG A 62 10.85 33.80 -7.48
N GLU A 63 11.67 34.84 -7.47
CA GLU A 63 13.14 34.76 -7.60
C GLU A 63 13.77 33.98 -6.44
N VAL A 64 13.36 34.29 -5.20
CA VAL A 64 13.80 33.58 -4.00
C VAL A 64 13.44 32.08 -4.06
N ARG A 65 12.24 31.73 -4.54
CA ARG A 65 11.83 30.33 -4.79
C ARG A 65 12.53 29.68 -5.98
N GLY A 66 13.02 30.48 -6.93
CA GLY A 66 13.81 30.03 -8.07
C GLY A 66 15.20 29.50 -7.69
N GLY A 67 15.60 29.67 -6.43
CA GLY A 67 16.90 29.21 -5.94
C GLY A 67 18.04 30.21 -6.20
N MET A 68 17.70 31.50 -6.29
CA MET A 68 18.70 32.57 -6.36
C MET A 68 19.68 32.48 -5.18
N ALA A 69 20.96 32.39 -5.49
CA ALA A 69 22.03 32.38 -4.50
C ALA A 69 22.16 33.77 -3.86
N GLY A 70 22.05 33.82 -2.54
CA GLY A 70 22.37 34.97 -1.72
C GLY A 70 23.80 34.94 -1.23
N TYR A 71 24.18 35.98 -0.49
CA TYR A 71 25.45 35.97 0.23
C TYR A 71 25.29 35.23 1.57
N THR A 72 26.24 34.34 1.86
CA THR A 72 26.37 33.69 3.16
C THR A 72 27.85 33.61 3.54
N ALA A 73 28.15 33.78 4.83
CA ALA A 73 29.48 33.54 5.38
C ALA A 73 29.73 32.05 5.69
N VAL A 74 28.67 31.23 5.65
CA VAL A 74 28.73 29.80 5.94
C VAL A 74 28.92 29.04 4.64
N VAL A 75 29.92 28.15 4.58
CA VAL A 75 30.18 27.29 3.42
C VAL A 75 29.53 25.94 3.64
N GLY A 76 28.64 25.54 2.74
CA GLY A 76 27.96 24.24 2.77
C GLY A 76 26.97 24.09 1.64
N GLN A 77 26.39 22.89 1.49
CA GLN A 77 25.36 22.65 0.49
C GLN A 77 24.13 23.54 0.77
N GLU A 78 23.67 24.25 -0.25
CA GLU A 78 22.44 25.06 -0.21
C GLU A 78 22.46 26.20 0.82
N THR A 79 23.63 26.58 1.33
CA THR A 79 23.80 27.62 2.36
C THR A 79 23.53 29.04 1.87
N ASP A 80 23.59 29.24 0.55
CA ASP A 80 23.29 30.46 -0.18
C ASP A 80 21.83 30.49 -0.70
N VAL A 81 21.05 29.42 -0.52
CA VAL A 81 19.68 29.35 -1.04
C VAL A 81 18.66 29.59 0.08
N LEU A 82 17.89 30.67 -0.05
CA LEU A 82 16.91 31.08 0.95
C LEU A 82 15.69 30.14 1.07
N ILE A 83 15.22 29.54 -0.03
CA ILE A 83 14.08 28.60 -0.05
C ILE A 83 14.41 27.34 -0.84
N GLN A 84 14.32 26.19 -0.17
CA GLN A 84 14.46 24.88 -0.81
C GLN A 84 13.16 24.39 -1.46
N SER A 85 12.92 24.86 -2.69
CA SER A 85 11.72 24.50 -3.46
C SER A 85 11.66 23.00 -3.81
N ARG A 86 12.81 22.34 -4.02
CA ARG A 86 12.83 20.89 -4.36
C ARG A 86 12.27 20.01 -3.24
N GLY A 87 12.59 20.32 -1.99
CA GLY A 87 12.05 19.60 -0.82
C GLY A 87 10.53 19.77 -0.70
N GLN A 88 10.01 20.95 -1.05
CA GLN A 88 8.57 21.20 -1.07
C GLN A 88 7.86 20.39 -2.16
N VAL A 89 8.41 20.36 -3.38
CA VAL A 89 7.87 19.53 -4.48
C VAL A 89 7.79 18.06 -4.07
N TRP A 90 8.86 17.50 -3.48
CA TRP A 90 8.82 16.12 -2.99
C TRP A 90 7.77 15.93 -1.90
N ARG A 91 7.66 16.86 -0.95
CA ARG A 91 6.66 16.81 0.12
C ARG A 91 5.24 16.82 -0.42
N GLU A 92 4.95 17.62 -1.44
CA GLU A 92 3.66 17.68 -2.12
C GLU A 92 3.35 16.37 -2.86
N ILE A 93 4.29 15.85 -3.63
CA ILE A 93 4.15 14.55 -4.32
C ILE A 93 3.93 13.42 -3.31
N ARG A 94 4.74 13.38 -2.25
CA ARG A 94 4.68 12.35 -1.21
C ARG A 94 3.36 12.37 -0.44
N ASN A 95 2.94 13.55 0.02
CA ASN A 95 1.76 13.69 0.88
C ASN A 95 0.45 13.78 0.09
N GLY A 96 0.50 14.11 -1.21
CA GLY A 96 -0.65 14.09 -2.10
C GLY A 96 -0.74 12.76 -2.87
N PRO A 97 -0.24 12.72 -4.12
CA PRO A 97 -0.36 11.56 -5.00
C PRO A 97 0.10 10.23 -4.37
N VAL A 98 1.30 10.18 -3.80
CA VAL A 98 1.87 8.93 -3.28
C VAL A 98 1.06 8.40 -2.10
N ALA A 99 0.77 9.24 -1.11
CA ALA A 99 -0.03 8.85 0.05
C ALA A 99 -1.44 8.41 -0.36
N THR A 100 -2.08 9.11 -1.31
CA THR A 100 -3.46 8.83 -1.72
C THR A 100 -3.55 7.59 -2.59
N LEU A 101 -2.80 7.55 -3.71
CA LEU A 101 -2.80 6.41 -4.61
C LEU A 101 -2.26 5.15 -3.94
N GLY A 102 -1.25 5.29 -3.09
CA GLY A 102 -0.71 4.18 -2.30
C GLY A 102 -1.78 3.59 -1.38
N ALA A 103 -2.57 4.41 -0.69
CA ALA A 103 -3.63 3.93 0.18
C ALA A 103 -4.75 3.23 -0.61
N ILE A 104 -5.15 3.82 -1.75
CA ILE A 104 -6.13 3.21 -2.66
C ILE A 104 -5.63 1.84 -3.16
N LEU A 105 -4.36 1.75 -3.58
CA LEU A 105 -3.79 0.51 -4.09
C LEU A 105 -3.72 -0.57 -3.01
N VAL A 106 -3.20 -0.25 -1.82
CA VAL A 106 -3.08 -1.21 -0.72
C VAL A 106 -4.47 -1.70 -0.28
N LEU A 107 -5.40 -0.79 -0.01
CA LEU A 107 -6.76 -1.16 0.38
C LEU A 107 -7.50 -1.89 -0.75
N GLY A 108 -7.27 -1.50 -2.00
CA GLY A 108 -7.83 -2.14 -3.19
C GLY A 108 -7.36 -3.58 -3.33
N VAL A 109 -6.07 -3.83 -3.19
CA VAL A 109 -5.50 -5.20 -3.23
C VAL A 109 -6.02 -6.04 -2.06
N ILE A 110 -6.05 -5.49 -0.84
CA ILE A 110 -6.61 -6.21 0.33
C ILE A 110 -8.08 -6.58 0.07
N ARG A 111 -8.89 -5.63 -0.41
CA ARG A 111 -10.30 -5.88 -0.75
C ARG A 111 -10.44 -6.92 -1.86
N ALA A 112 -9.61 -6.86 -2.90
CA ALA A 112 -9.63 -7.82 -4.00
C ALA A 112 -9.29 -9.24 -3.51
N VAL A 113 -8.25 -9.39 -2.69
CA VAL A 113 -7.85 -10.68 -2.10
C VAL A 113 -8.94 -11.23 -1.19
N LEU A 114 -9.54 -10.39 -0.33
CA LEU A 114 -10.65 -10.81 0.54
C LEU A 114 -11.88 -11.21 -0.27
N ALA A 115 -12.26 -10.41 -1.28
CA ALA A 115 -13.38 -10.73 -2.15
C ALA A 115 -13.14 -12.06 -2.90
N PHE A 116 -11.94 -12.27 -3.44
CA PHE A 116 -11.57 -13.53 -4.06
C PHE A 116 -11.68 -14.70 -3.07
N HIS A 117 -11.11 -14.56 -1.87
CA HIS A 117 -11.14 -15.59 -0.84
C HIS A 117 -12.57 -15.96 -0.43
N PHE A 118 -13.46 -15.00 -0.22
CA PHE A 118 -14.84 -15.27 0.19
C PHE A 118 -15.73 -15.80 -0.95
N THR A 119 -15.42 -15.49 -2.21
CA THR A 119 -16.22 -15.95 -3.36
C THR A 119 -15.77 -17.30 -3.91
N LYS A 120 -14.45 -17.53 -4.00
CA LYS A 120 -13.88 -18.76 -4.58
C LYS A 120 -13.39 -19.74 -3.53
N GLY A 121 -13.07 -19.27 -2.32
CA GLY A 121 -12.44 -20.11 -1.30
C GLY A 121 -10.98 -20.43 -1.63
N GLY A 122 -10.41 -21.36 -0.86
CA GLY A 122 -9.06 -21.88 -1.13
C GLY A 122 -9.10 -23.04 -2.11
N ALA A 123 -8.11 -23.12 -3.00
CA ALA A 123 -7.85 -24.28 -3.86
C ALA A 123 -7.42 -25.47 -2.98
N LYS A 124 -8.41 -26.26 -2.53
CA LYS A 124 -8.18 -27.44 -1.71
C LYS A 124 -7.89 -28.63 -2.61
N LEU A 125 -6.94 -29.46 -2.20
CA LEU A 125 -6.77 -30.79 -2.77
C LEU A 125 -8.00 -31.62 -2.44
N GLU A 126 -8.55 -32.32 -3.43
CA GLU A 126 -9.67 -33.24 -3.20
C GLU A 126 -9.25 -34.37 -2.24
N HIS A 127 -8.06 -34.94 -2.46
CA HIS A 127 -7.54 -36.07 -1.70
C HIS A 127 -6.05 -35.88 -1.37
N ARG A 128 -5.63 -36.24 -0.15
CA ARG A 128 -4.22 -36.25 0.27
C ARG A 128 -3.70 -37.68 0.29
N THR A 129 -2.65 -37.95 -0.49
CA THR A 129 -2.04 -39.28 -0.62
C THR A 129 -1.08 -39.64 0.53
N GLY A 130 -0.78 -38.69 1.43
CA GLY A 130 0.19 -38.86 2.53
C GLY A 130 1.66 -38.84 2.10
N LYS A 131 1.96 -39.03 0.81
CA LYS A 131 3.31 -38.94 0.25
C LYS A 131 3.74 -37.49 0.08
N LYS A 132 4.94 -37.15 0.55
CA LYS A 132 5.53 -35.80 0.43
C LYS A 132 6.75 -35.84 -0.49
N VAL A 133 6.94 -34.75 -1.24
CA VAL A 133 8.15 -34.51 -2.04
C VAL A 133 8.84 -33.25 -1.55
N LEU A 134 10.17 -33.27 -1.53
CA LEU A 134 10.95 -32.10 -1.15
C LEU A 134 10.91 -31.07 -2.29
N ARG A 135 10.09 -30.03 -2.14
CA ARG A 135 10.05 -28.93 -3.13
C ARG A 135 11.13 -27.88 -2.89
N TRP A 136 11.32 -27.50 -1.64
CA TRP A 136 12.28 -26.48 -1.22
C TRP A 136 13.19 -27.00 -0.12
N SER A 137 14.49 -26.72 -0.20
CA SER A 137 15.45 -27.15 0.81
C SER A 137 15.22 -26.44 2.14
N THR A 138 15.82 -26.95 3.22
CA THR A 138 15.81 -26.23 4.51
C THR A 138 16.44 -24.85 4.39
N LEU A 139 17.53 -24.71 3.62
CA LEU A 139 18.18 -23.42 3.41
C LEU A 139 17.28 -22.43 2.67
N ASP A 140 16.50 -22.88 1.68
CA ASP A 140 15.51 -22.01 1.01
C ASP A 140 14.45 -21.49 1.98
N ARG A 141 13.96 -22.36 2.87
CA ARG A 141 12.97 -21.99 3.88
C ARG A 141 13.54 -21.00 4.89
N VAL A 142 14.79 -21.19 5.34
CA VAL A 142 15.46 -20.25 6.25
C VAL A 142 15.65 -18.89 5.58
N LEU A 143 16.16 -18.84 4.34
CA LEU A 143 16.29 -17.59 3.59
C LEU A 143 14.94 -16.90 3.42
N HIS A 144 13.89 -17.65 3.07
CA HIS A 144 12.53 -17.12 2.94
C HIS A 144 12.06 -16.48 4.24
N TRP A 145 12.15 -17.19 5.36
CA TRP A 145 11.69 -16.68 6.66
C TRP A 145 12.52 -15.52 7.19
N TYR A 146 13.83 -15.54 6.94
CA TYR A 146 14.70 -14.39 7.20
C TYR A 146 14.20 -13.14 6.46
N ASN A 147 14.03 -13.25 5.14
CA ASN A 147 13.64 -12.11 4.32
C ASN A 147 12.19 -11.67 4.56
N ALA A 148 11.27 -12.62 4.80
CA ALA A 148 9.87 -12.35 5.10
C ALA A 148 9.71 -11.62 6.44
N THR A 149 10.48 -12.00 7.47
CA THR A 149 10.42 -11.33 8.78
C THR A 149 10.91 -9.89 8.66
N LEU A 150 12.03 -9.67 7.96
CA LEU A 150 12.52 -8.32 7.69
C LEU A 150 11.53 -7.50 6.86
N PHE A 151 10.93 -8.10 5.82
CA PHE A 151 9.91 -7.45 5.02
C PHE A 151 8.72 -6.99 5.86
N ILE A 152 8.21 -7.83 6.77
CA ILE A 152 7.07 -7.48 7.63
C ILE A 152 7.43 -6.30 8.53
N ILE A 153 8.62 -6.31 9.15
CA ILE A 153 9.08 -5.20 10.00
C ILE A 153 9.20 -3.91 9.17
N LEU A 154 9.80 -3.99 7.98
CA LEU A 154 9.97 -2.85 7.07
C LEU A 154 8.64 -2.34 6.53
N ALA A 155 7.71 -3.21 6.18
CA ALA A 155 6.39 -2.84 5.73
C ALA A 155 5.63 -2.09 6.83
N ILE A 156 5.64 -2.61 8.07
CA ILE A 156 4.97 -1.94 9.20
C ILE A 156 5.58 -0.57 9.47
N THR A 157 6.91 -0.50 9.61
CA THR A 157 7.60 0.76 9.91
C THR A 157 7.49 1.77 8.75
N GLY A 158 7.61 1.31 7.50
CA GLY A 158 7.48 2.12 6.29
C GLY A 158 6.07 2.69 6.12
N MET A 159 5.03 1.85 6.26
CA MET A 159 3.63 2.31 6.23
C MET A 159 3.35 3.30 7.36
N SER A 160 3.94 3.08 8.54
CA SER A 160 3.78 3.99 9.67
C SER A 160 4.45 5.34 9.44
N MET A 161 5.57 5.40 8.72
CA MET A 161 6.19 6.68 8.33
C MET A 161 5.42 7.40 7.22
N LEU A 162 4.77 6.66 6.31
CA LEU A 162 3.99 7.25 5.22
C LEU A 162 2.64 7.78 5.71
N TRP A 163 1.88 6.98 6.46
CA TRP A 163 0.50 7.30 6.89
C TRP A 163 0.32 7.52 8.39
N GLY A 164 1.38 7.45 9.20
CA GLY A 164 1.27 7.51 10.66
C GLY A 164 0.61 8.79 11.18
N ARG A 165 0.77 9.93 10.51
CA ARG A 165 0.05 11.16 10.88
C ARG A 165 -1.47 11.04 10.72
N ALA A 166 -1.94 10.33 9.68
CA ALA A 166 -3.35 10.16 9.40
C ALA A 166 -3.98 9.01 10.20
N VAL A 167 -3.21 7.96 10.50
CA VAL A 167 -3.72 6.71 11.09
C VAL A 167 -3.28 6.52 12.54
N LEU A 168 -2.01 6.76 12.86
CA LEU A 168 -1.45 6.45 14.18
C LEU A 168 -1.58 7.60 15.18
N VAL A 169 -1.43 8.85 14.75
CA VAL A 169 -1.59 10.02 15.64
C VAL A 169 -3.00 10.10 16.25
N PRO A 170 -4.11 9.83 15.52
CA PRO A 170 -5.44 9.80 16.14
C PRO A 170 -5.60 8.70 17.20
N VAL A 171 -4.82 7.61 17.12
CA VAL A 171 -4.92 6.47 18.03
C VAL A 171 -3.97 6.58 19.22
N LEU A 172 -2.74 7.06 18.99
CA LEU A 172 -1.65 7.09 19.97
C LEU A 172 -1.39 8.50 20.55
N GLY A 173 -1.98 9.54 19.97
CA GLY A 173 -1.60 10.92 20.22
C GLY A 173 -0.27 11.31 19.56
N LYS A 174 0.05 12.61 19.60
CA LYS A 174 1.28 13.15 18.99
C LYS A 174 2.54 12.60 19.69
N GLU A 175 2.53 12.57 21.01
CA GLU A 175 3.67 12.10 21.82
C GLU A 175 3.89 10.59 21.66
N GLY A 176 2.82 9.79 21.70
CA GLY A 176 2.90 8.35 21.47
C GLY A 176 3.42 8.01 20.07
N PHE A 177 2.94 8.71 19.04
CA PHE A 177 3.48 8.56 17.70
C PHE A 177 4.94 9.01 17.59
N ALA A 178 5.34 10.09 18.26
CA ALA A 178 6.72 10.55 18.27
C ALA A 178 7.67 9.52 18.90
N ALA A 179 7.29 8.93 20.04
CA ALA A 179 8.06 7.86 20.67
C ALA A 179 8.16 6.61 19.78
N TYR A 180 7.04 6.19 19.18
CA TYR A 180 7.03 5.09 18.21
C TYR A 180 7.94 5.40 17.01
N ALA A 181 7.83 6.59 16.42
CA ALA A 181 8.59 6.98 15.24
C ALA A 181 10.10 7.08 15.51
N ALA A 182 10.49 7.51 16.73
CA ALA A 182 11.88 7.53 17.17
C ALA A 182 12.51 6.13 17.17
N PHE A 183 11.73 5.09 17.43
CA PHE A 183 12.17 3.69 17.33
C PHE A 183 12.02 3.12 15.91
N ALA A 184 10.87 3.33 15.28
CA ALA A 184 10.52 2.73 13.99
C ALA A 184 11.45 3.18 12.86
N LYS A 185 11.87 4.45 12.85
CA LYS A 185 12.75 5.00 11.81
C LYS A 185 14.13 4.31 11.77
N PRO A 186 14.92 4.28 12.86
CA PRO A 186 16.22 3.59 12.81
C PRO A 186 16.07 2.09 12.55
N VAL A 187 15.03 1.45 13.09
CA VAL A 187 14.74 0.04 12.77
C VAL A 187 14.51 -0.15 11.28
N HIS A 188 13.76 0.73 10.63
CA HIS A 188 13.54 0.68 9.19
C HIS A 188 14.84 0.87 8.42
N ASP A 189 15.60 1.92 8.74
CA ASP A 189 16.80 2.31 8.01
C ASP A 189 17.89 1.21 8.08
N TYR A 190 18.13 0.64 9.27
CA TYR A 190 19.15 -0.41 9.43
C TYR A 190 18.70 -1.75 8.86
N LEU A 191 17.46 -2.19 9.14
CA LEU A 191 16.99 -3.50 8.66
C LEU A 191 16.76 -3.51 7.15
N ALA A 192 16.53 -2.36 6.51
CA ALA A 192 16.42 -2.26 5.06
C ALA A 192 17.70 -2.75 4.36
N LEU A 193 18.88 -2.49 4.94
CA LEU A 193 20.15 -2.97 4.40
C LEU A 193 20.24 -4.50 4.44
N PHE A 194 19.90 -5.11 5.58
CA PHE A 194 19.88 -6.56 5.74
C PHE A 194 18.86 -7.24 4.81
N PHE A 195 17.68 -6.63 4.67
CA PHE A 195 16.65 -7.09 3.74
C PHE A 195 17.14 -7.03 2.30
N ALA A 196 17.77 -5.93 1.87
CA ALA A 196 18.28 -5.80 0.51
C ALA A 196 19.30 -6.89 0.18
N VAL A 197 20.23 -7.18 1.10
CA VAL A 197 21.20 -8.27 0.93
C VAL A 197 20.49 -9.63 0.85
N GLY A 198 19.56 -9.92 1.75
CA GLY A 198 18.77 -11.16 1.74
C GLY A 198 17.97 -11.35 0.45
N LEU A 199 17.36 -10.26 -0.03
CA LEU A 199 16.59 -10.24 -1.27
C LEU A 199 17.49 -10.53 -2.48
N ILE A 200 18.67 -9.92 -2.57
CA ILE A 200 19.64 -10.21 -3.65
C ILE A 200 20.02 -11.68 -3.66
N VAL A 201 20.34 -12.26 -2.51
CA VAL A 201 20.68 -13.69 -2.38
C VAL A 201 19.53 -14.58 -2.86
N ILE A 202 18.31 -14.28 -2.44
CA ILE A 202 17.11 -15.03 -2.84
C ILE A 202 16.87 -14.92 -4.35
N VAL A 203 16.94 -13.71 -4.90
CA VAL A 203 16.75 -13.46 -6.34
C VAL A 203 17.78 -14.27 -7.12
N LEU A 204 19.07 -14.17 -6.82
CA LEU A 204 20.12 -14.91 -7.52
C LEU A 204 19.92 -16.42 -7.43
N LYS A 205 19.55 -16.93 -6.25
CA LYS A 205 19.36 -18.36 -6.02
C LYS A 205 18.15 -18.92 -6.78
N TRP A 206 17.05 -18.18 -6.81
CA TRP A 206 15.79 -18.64 -7.39
C TRP A 206 15.57 -18.15 -8.83
N PHE A 207 16.43 -17.28 -9.35
CA PHE A 207 16.30 -16.65 -10.67
C PHE A 207 15.98 -17.67 -11.76
N LYS A 208 16.79 -18.73 -11.88
CA LYS A 208 16.64 -19.77 -12.91
C LYS A 208 15.28 -20.47 -12.89
N ARG A 209 14.59 -20.50 -11.74
CA ARG A 209 13.28 -21.15 -11.57
C ARG A 209 12.11 -20.22 -11.91
N ASN A 210 12.38 -18.93 -12.16
CA ASN A 210 11.40 -17.89 -12.49
C ASN A 210 11.63 -17.33 -13.91
N ILE A 211 12.43 -18.01 -14.74
CA ILE A 211 12.60 -17.62 -16.14
C ILE A 211 11.34 -17.99 -16.91
N TRP A 212 10.85 -17.03 -17.70
CA TRP A 212 9.69 -17.18 -18.56
C TRP A 212 9.81 -18.43 -19.47
N ALA A 213 8.78 -19.27 -19.44
CA ALA A 213 8.61 -20.45 -20.27
C ALA A 213 7.48 -20.26 -21.29
N SER A 214 7.47 -21.10 -22.34
CA SER A 214 6.45 -21.02 -23.41
C SER A 214 5.02 -21.19 -22.90
N TYR A 215 4.83 -21.97 -21.83
CA TYR A 215 3.54 -22.25 -21.22
C TYR A 215 3.00 -21.12 -20.31
N ASP A 216 3.84 -20.17 -19.90
CA ASP A 216 3.42 -19.09 -19.00
C ASP A 216 2.39 -18.16 -19.65
N LYS A 217 2.45 -18.01 -20.98
CA LYS A 217 1.43 -17.28 -21.74
C LYS A 217 0.05 -17.92 -21.60
N GLU A 218 -0.03 -19.25 -21.59
CA GLU A 218 -1.29 -19.96 -21.39
C GLU A 218 -1.77 -19.84 -19.95
N TRP A 219 -0.84 -19.92 -18.99
CA TRP A 219 -1.14 -19.72 -17.58
C TRP A 219 -1.76 -18.34 -17.31
N LEU A 220 -1.16 -17.26 -17.83
CA LEU A 220 -1.69 -15.90 -17.68
C LEU A 220 -3.04 -15.71 -18.37
N LYS A 221 -3.23 -16.25 -19.58
CA LYS A 221 -4.53 -16.19 -20.29
C LYS A 221 -5.66 -16.82 -19.48
N ASN A 222 -5.35 -17.89 -18.75
CA ASN A 222 -6.30 -18.59 -17.88
C ASN A 222 -6.32 -18.05 -16.44
N LEU A 223 -5.52 -17.03 -16.12
CA LEU A 223 -5.32 -16.52 -14.76
C LEU A 223 -5.05 -17.65 -13.74
N GLY A 224 -4.24 -18.63 -14.16
CA GLY A 224 -3.91 -19.81 -13.37
C GLY A 224 -5.06 -20.79 -13.13
N GLY A 225 -6.16 -20.69 -13.88
CA GLY A 225 -7.32 -21.56 -13.71
C GLY A 225 -8.31 -21.11 -12.64
N ASN A 226 -8.01 -20.00 -11.95
CA ASN A 226 -8.74 -19.56 -10.75
C ASN A 226 -10.23 -19.20 -11.01
N PHE A 227 -10.60 -18.91 -12.25
CA PHE A 227 -11.95 -18.46 -12.61
C PHE A 227 -12.75 -19.46 -13.46
N ASN A 228 -12.07 -20.32 -14.22
CA ASN A 228 -12.67 -21.23 -15.20
C ASN A 228 -12.47 -22.72 -14.86
N GLY A 229 -11.74 -23.05 -13.78
CA GLY A 229 -11.50 -24.44 -13.36
C GLY A 229 -10.54 -25.21 -14.26
N THR A 230 -9.83 -24.53 -15.17
CA THR A 230 -8.79 -25.19 -15.97
C THR A 230 -7.52 -25.40 -15.16
N HIS A 231 -6.69 -26.37 -15.57
CA HIS A 231 -5.39 -26.61 -14.96
C HIS A 231 -4.29 -26.25 -15.97
N PRO A 232 -4.02 -24.95 -16.18
CA PRO A 232 -2.98 -24.55 -17.11
C PRO A 232 -1.61 -25.09 -16.63
N PRO A 233 -0.73 -25.45 -17.58
CA PRO A 233 0.61 -25.93 -17.26
C PRO A 233 1.35 -24.96 -16.33
N ALA A 234 1.95 -25.51 -15.27
CA ALA A 234 2.77 -24.78 -14.32
C ALA A 234 4.03 -25.59 -14.02
N GLY A 235 5.19 -24.94 -14.12
CA GLY A 235 6.47 -25.56 -13.83
C GLY A 235 6.78 -25.60 -12.33
N PHE A 236 8.05 -25.36 -11.99
CA PHE A 236 8.46 -25.25 -10.59
C PHE A 236 7.92 -23.96 -9.93
N ALA A 237 7.81 -22.87 -10.67
CA ALA A 237 7.02 -21.69 -10.35
C ALA A 237 6.01 -21.47 -11.48
N ASN A 238 4.86 -20.90 -11.17
CA ASN A 238 3.90 -20.43 -12.16
C ASN A 238 4.28 -19.03 -12.68
N ALA A 239 3.56 -18.57 -13.71
CA ALA A 239 3.73 -17.26 -14.33
C ALA A 239 3.33 -16.08 -13.42
#